data_AF-A0A957WZ50-F1
#
_entry.id   AF-A0A957WZ50-F1
#
_cell.length_a   1.000
_cell.length_b   1.000
_cell.length_c   1.000
_cell.angle_alpha   90.00
_cell.angle_beta   90.00
_cell.angle_gamma   90.00
#
_symmetry.space_group_name_H-M   'P 1'
#
loop_
_entity.id
_entity.type
_entity.pdbx_description
1 polymer ?
#
loop_
_entity_poly.entity_id
_entity_poly.type
_entity_poly.pdbx_seq_one_letter_code
_entity_poly.pdbx_strand_id
1 'polypeptide(L)'
;MTQNTLTVTDNRTGKTYELPIENETVPAAALRKIKVNDDDFGLMTYDPGYGATASCKSDITYIDGDKGILQYRGYPIEELAEKSNFLEVAYLLIYGELPTEEQSKKWVYDIMHHTYIHENMARLIEAYRYDAHPVSMMISAIASLSTFHNDAKDVDNEDVRNRQVLRILGKLPTIAAFTYRHRIGRPYNYPNSDLSYTANFLYMLDFMGQTTYEVNPVLAKALDVLFILHADHE
;
A
#
# COMPACT_ATOMS: atom_id res chain seq x y z
N MET A 1 -26.92 31.47 10.50
CA MET A 1 -25.92 30.46 10.11
C MET A 1 -25.38 30.89 8.76
N THR A 2 -24.07 31.12 8.66
CA THR A 2 -23.41 31.39 7.38
C THR A 2 -23.54 30.16 6.49
N GLN A 3 -23.95 30.34 5.23
CA GLN A 3 -24.01 29.24 4.27
C GLN A 3 -22.58 28.84 3.89
N ASN A 4 -22.31 27.54 3.77
CA ASN A 4 -20.99 27.03 3.41
C ASN A 4 -20.82 27.02 1.89
N THR A 5 -20.74 28.22 1.31
CA THR A 5 -20.70 28.43 -0.14
C THR A 5 -19.61 29.42 -0.53
N LEU A 6 -19.11 29.28 -1.76
CA LEU A 6 -18.23 30.22 -2.43
C LEU A 6 -19.03 30.98 -3.49
N THR A 7 -19.06 32.30 -3.40
CA THR A 7 -19.69 33.16 -4.41
C THR A 7 -18.69 33.49 -5.51
N VAL A 8 -19.01 33.17 -6.77
CA VAL A 8 -18.18 33.41 -7.95
C VAL A 8 -18.94 34.26 -8.96
N THR A 9 -18.35 35.38 -9.39
CA THR A 9 -18.90 36.22 -10.46
C THR A 9 -18.10 36.02 -11.74
N ASP A 10 -18.76 35.61 -12.82
CA ASP A 10 -18.15 35.55 -14.14
C ASP A 10 -18.22 36.92 -14.81
N ASN A 11 -17.11 37.65 -14.82
CA ASN A 11 -17.03 38.99 -15.39
C ASN A 11 -17.33 39.05 -16.90
N ARG A 12 -17.27 37.93 -17.62
CA ARG A 12 -17.62 37.88 -19.06
C ARG A 12 -19.12 38.04 -19.29
N THR A 13 -19.94 37.63 -18.32
CA THR A 13 -21.41 37.64 -18.42
C THR A 13 -22.08 38.50 -17.34
N GLY A 14 -21.36 38.88 -16.30
CA GLY A 14 -21.88 39.57 -15.11
C GLY A 14 -22.74 38.68 -14.20
N LYS A 15 -22.86 37.38 -14.49
CA LYS A 15 -23.65 36.44 -13.69
C LYS A 15 -22.87 36.01 -12.45
N THR A 16 -23.57 35.90 -11.33
CA THR A 16 -23.04 35.40 -10.06
C THR A 16 -23.61 34.01 -9.77
N TYR A 17 -22.74 33.14 -9.28
CA TYR A 17 -23.01 31.75 -8.97
C TYR A 17 -22.60 31.46 -7.52
N GLU A 18 -23.36 30.60 -6.84
CA GLU A 18 -22.97 30.06 -5.54
C GLU A 18 -22.54 28.60 -5.72
N LEU A 19 -21.33 28.29 -5.30
CA LEU A 19 -20.75 26.96 -5.35
C LEU A 19 -20.72 26.37 -3.93
N PRO A 20 -21.12 25.11 -3.72
CA PRO A 20 -21.05 24.50 -2.40
C PRO A 20 -19.60 24.26 -1.98
N ILE A 21 -19.31 24.44 -0.69
CA ILE A 21 -18.07 24.02 -0.05
C ILE A 21 -18.38 22.75 0.76
N GLU A 22 -17.69 21.66 0.44
CA GLU A 22 -17.80 20.37 1.12
C GLU A 22 -16.40 19.86 1.47
N ASN A 23 -16.15 19.54 2.75
CA ASN A 23 -14.84 19.07 3.24
C ASN A 23 -13.68 20.00 2.84
N GLU A 24 -13.87 21.32 2.97
CA GLU A 24 -12.90 22.35 2.54
C GLU A 24 -12.56 22.31 1.03
N THR A 25 -13.40 21.67 0.21
CA THR A 25 -13.24 21.60 -1.25
C THR A 25 -14.47 22.13 -1.98
N VAL A 26 -14.29 22.52 -3.24
CA VAL A 26 -15.39 22.83 -4.16
C VAL A 26 -15.45 21.72 -5.22
N PRO A 27 -16.61 21.07 -5.43
CA PRO A 27 -16.73 20.05 -6.47
C PRO A 27 -16.41 20.64 -7.85
N ALA A 28 -15.42 20.09 -8.56
CA ALA A 28 -15.01 20.60 -9.87
C ALA A 28 -16.17 20.63 -10.88
N ALA A 29 -17.11 19.68 -10.78
CA ALA A 29 -18.32 19.64 -11.60
C ALA A 29 -19.26 20.85 -11.36
N ALA A 30 -19.20 21.51 -10.19
CA ALA A 30 -20.00 22.69 -9.90
C ALA A 30 -19.63 23.87 -10.81
N LEU A 31 -18.37 23.96 -11.24
CA LEU A 31 -17.91 25.00 -12.18
C LEU A 31 -18.53 24.87 -13.57
N ARG A 32 -19.02 23.67 -13.96
CA ARG A 32 -19.71 23.48 -15.24
C ARG A 32 -20.99 24.30 -15.38
N LYS A 33 -21.57 24.78 -14.27
CA LYS A 33 -22.73 25.69 -14.27
C LYS A 33 -22.37 27.09 -14.80
N ILE A 34 -21.09 27.45 -14.77
CA ILE A 34 -20.58 28.73 -15.24
C ILE A 34 -20.34 28.64 -16.75
N LYS A 35 -21.10 29.42 -17.51
CA LYS A 35 -21.12 29.38 -18.98
C LYS A 35 -21.16 30.79 -19.56
N VAL A 36 -20.57 30.98 -20.74
CA VAL A 36 -20.70 32.24 -21.50
C VAL A 36 -21.96 32.20 -22.35
N ASN A 37 -22.16 31.11 -23.08
CA ASN A 37 -23.38 30.82 -23.84
C ASN A 37 -24.09 29.58 -23.27
N ASP A 38 -25.41 29.49 -23.43
CA ASP A 38 -26.18 28.38 -22.85
C ASP A 38 -25.78 26.99 -23.39
N ASP A 39 -25.32 26.96 -24.65
CA ASP A 39 -24.85 25.77 -25.37
C ASP A 39 -23.41 25.35 -25.01
N ASP A 40 -22.68 26.16 -24.23
CA ASP A 40 -21.31 25.84 -23.85
C ASP A 40 -21.28 24.60 -22.92
N PHE A 41 -20.19 23.85 -22.99
CA PHE A 41 -19.95 22.71 -22.08
C PHE A 41 -19.85 23.13 -20.60
N GLY A 42 -19.42 24.36 -20.34
CA GLY A 42 -19.18 24.91 -19.01
C GLY A 42 -17.70 25.00 -18.64
N LEU A 43 -17.41 25.79 -17.60
CA LEU A 43 -16.04 25.99 -17.13
C LEU A 43 -15.42 24.67 -16.60
N MET A 44 -14.15 24.45 -16.92
CA MET A 44 -13.34 23.36 -16.39
C MET A 44 -12.17 23.91 -15.59
N THR A 45 -11.72 23.16 -14.59
CA THR A 45 -10.47 23.44 -13.91
C THR A 45 -9.28 23.06 -14.79
N TYR A 46 -8.20 23.80 -14.68
CA TYR A 46 -6.91 23.47 -15.28
C TYR A 46 -5.86 23.46 -14.16
N ASP A 47 -5.52 22.27 -13.68
CA ASP A 47 -4.61 22.06 -12.56
C ASP A 47 -3.63 20.90 -12.87
N PRO A 48 -2.63 21.13 -13.75
CA PRO A 48 -1.64 20.10 -14.09
C PRO A 48 -0.87 19.64 -12.85
N GLY A 49 -0.94 18.36 -12.54
CA GLY A 49 -0.30 17.77 -11.35
C GLY A 49 -1.18 17.74 -10.10
N TYR A 50 -2.44 18.19 -10.18
CA TYR A 50 -3.43 18.13 -9.10
C TYR A 50 -3.00 18.82 -7.80
N GLY A 51 -2.23 19.91 -7.89
CA GLY A 51 -1.71 20.61 -6.70
C GLY A 51 -2.81 21.25 -5.84
N ALA A 52 -3.99 21.49 -6.40
CA ALA A 52 -5.16 22.01 -5.70
C ALA A 52 -6.42 21.15 -5.92
N THR A 53 -6.25 19.91 -6.38
CA THR A 53 -7.36 19.01 -6.72
C THR A 53 -7.33 17.75 -5.89
N ALA A 54 -8.23 17.64 -4.91
CA ALA A 54 -8.48 16.38 -4.21
C ALA A 54 -9.25 15.40 -5.12
N SER A 55 -8.66 14.25 -5.46
CA SER A 55 -9.24 13.28 -6.40
C SER A 55 -10.13 12.22 -5.76
N CYS A 56 -9.99 11.99 -4.46
CA CYS A 56 -10.74 10.97 -3.72
C CYS A 56 -11.10 11.44 -2.31
N LYS A 57 -11.97 10.68 -1.65
CA LYS A 57 -12.16 10.74 -0.20
C LYS A 57 -11.47 9.51 0.38
N SER A 58 -10.71 9.68 1.46
CA SER A 58 -9.97 8.61 2.12
C SER A 58 -10.11 8.74 3.62
N ASP A 59 -10.28 7.60 4.28
CA ASP A 59 -10.25 7.47 5.74
C ASP A 59 -9.05 6.60 6.18
N ILE A 60 -8.02 6.45 5.34
CA ILE A 60 -6.87 5.55 5.57
C ILE A 60 -5.76 6.27 6.33
N THR A 61 -5.20 7.32 5.74
CA THR A 61 -4.03 8.03 6.27
C THR A 61 -4.29 9.52 6.27
N TYR A 62 -3.81 10.20 7.31
CA TYR A 62 -3.85 11.66 7.41
C TYR A 62 -2.44 12.20 7.63
N ILE A 63 -2.09 13.25 6.88
CA ILE A 63 -0.79 13.92 6.95
C ILE A 63 -1.02 15.43 7.17
N ASP A 64 -0.28 16.00 8.13
CA ASP A 64 -0.06 17.45 8.25
C ASP A 64 1.46 17.67 8.26
N GLY A 65 2.01 17.98 7.09
CA GLY A 65 3.45 18.13 6.88
C GLY A 65 4.05 19.30 7.67
N ASP A 66 3.30 20.37 7.91
CA ASP A 66 3.77 21.54 8.65
C ASP A 66 3.91 21.24 10.14
N LYS A 67 3.02 20.41 10.68
CA LYS A 67 3.07 19.95 12.08
C LYS A 67 3.83 18.64 12.28
N GLY A 68 4.25 17.97 11.20
CA GLY A 68 4.90 16.66 11.25
C GLY A 68 3.97 15.55 11.76
N ILE A 69 2.67 15.62 11.46
CA ILE A 69 1.69 14.62 11.89
C ILE A 69 1.50 13.60 10.78
N LEU A 70 1.61 12.31 11.13
CA LEU A 70 1.24 11.18 10.29
C LEU A 70 0.39 10.23 11.13
N GLN A 71 -0.81 9.91 10.64
CA GLN A 71 -1.74 9.02 11.32
C GLN A 71 -2.27 7.95 10.37
N TYR A 72 -2.27 6.70 10.81
CA TYR A 72 -2.98 5.61 10.14
C TYR A 72 -4.28 5.33 10.88
N ARG A 73 -5.42 5.45 10.21
CA ARG A 73 -6.77 5.28 10.80
C ARG A 73 -6.97 6.09 12.09
N GLY A 74 -6.35 7.27 12.17
CA GLY A 74 -6.40 8.16 13.34
C GLY A 74 -5.39 7.86 14.45
N TYR A 75 -4.63 6.77 14.36
CA TYR A 75 -3.56 6.46 15.32
C TYR A 75 -2.25 7.17 14.92
N PRO A 76 -1.57 7.89 15.83
CA PRO A 76 -0.25 8.47 15.56
C PRO A 76 0.77 7.39 15.19
N ILE A 77 1.60 7.66 14.19
CA ILE A 77 2.56 6.68 13.67
C ILE A 77 3.57 6.21 14.73
N GLU A 78 3.99 7.10 15.63
CA GLU A 78 4.91 6.80 16.73
C GLU A 78 4.34 5.76 17.70
N GLU A 79 3.03 5.81 17.95
CA GLU A 79 2.36 4.84 18.81
C GLU A 79 2.30 3.45 18.15
N LEU A 80 2.01 3.41 16.85
CA LEU A 80 2.00 2.17 16.08
C LEU A 80 3.41 1.55 16.00
N ALA A 81 4.43 2.38 15.75
CA ALA A 81 5.82 1.93 15.66
C ALA A 81 6.33 1.34 16.99
N GLU A 82 5.94 1.92 18.12
CA GLU A 82 6.38 1.48 19.45
C GLU A 82 5.57 0.27 19.96
N LYS A 83 4.25 0.28 19.80
CA LYS A 83 3.34 -0.65 20.48
C LYS A 83 2.77 -1.76 19.60
N SER A 84 2.93 -1.67 18.29
CA SER A 84 2.39 -2.65 17.34
C SER A 84 3.50 -3.34 16.53
N ASN A 85 3.09 -4.14 15.55
CA ASN A 85 3.94 -4.80 14.56
C ASN A 85 3.38 -4.58 13.16
N PHE A 86 4.20 -4.82 12.12
CA PHE A 86 3.80 -4.54 10.75
C PHE A 86 2.51 -5.25 10.31
N LEU A 87 2.29 -6.50 10.71
CA LEU A 87 1.10 -7.24 10.28
C LEU A 87 -0.19 -6.73 10.93
N GLU A 88 -0.14 -6.27 12.18
CA GLU A 88 -1.27 -5.57 12.80
C GLU A 88 -1.57 -4.23 12.13
N VAL A 89 -0.53 -3.45 11.81
CA VAL A 89 -0.69 -2.19 11.07
C VAL A 89 -1.25 -2.43 9.66
N ALA A 90 -0.79 -3.47 8.97
CA ALA A 90 -1.35 -3.86 7.68
C ALA A 90 -2.84 -4.24 7.80
N TYR A 91 -3.22 -4.97 8.86
CA TYR A 91 -4.63 -5.28 9.13
C TYR A 91 -5.45 -3.99 9.37
N LEU A 92 -4.94 -3.07 10.21
CA LEU A 92 -5.56 -1.78 10.48
C LEU A 92 -5.80 -0.97 9.20
N LEU A 93 -4.79 -0.86 8.34
CA LEU A 93 -4.90 -0.12 7.09
C LEU A 93 -5.97 -0.71 6.16
N ILE A 94 -6.05 -2.03 6.06
CA ILE A 94 -6.96 -2.73 5.15
C ILE A 94 -8.40 -2.76 5.67
N TYR A 95 -8.58 -3.07 6.97
CA TYR A 95 -9.89 -3.33 7.55
C TYR A 95 -10.45 -2.17 8.39
N GLY A 96 -9.64 -1.14 8.67
CA GLY A 96 -10.06 0.09 9.36
C GLY A 96 -9.98 0.04 10.87
N GLU A 97 -9.78 -1.13 11.47
CA GLU A 97 -9.71 -1.32 12.92
C GLU A 97 -8.55 -2.26 13.28
N LEU A 98 -7.99 -2.11 14.50
CA LEU A 98 -6.98 -3.03 15.00
C LEU A 98 -7.59 -4.42 15.23
N PRO A 99 -6.88 -5.51 14.90
CA PRO A 99 -7.40 -6.85 15.09
C PRO A 99 -7.54 -7.19 16.57
N THR A 100 -8.57 -7.98 16.91
CA THR A 100 -8.60 -8.71 18.19
C THR A 100 -7.48 -9.77 18.24
N GLU A 101 -7.18 -10.30 19.42
CA GLU A 101 -6.13 -11.31 19.57
C GLU A 101 -6.36 -12.56 18.69
N GLU A 102 -7.61 -13.01 18.58
CA GLU A 102 -7.98 -14.15 17.73
C GLU A 102 -7.80 -13.83 16.23
N GLN A 103 -8.26 -12.64 15.81
CA GLN A 103 -8.08 -12.16 14.44
C GLN A 103 -6.61 -12.00 14.09
N SER A 104 -5.79 -11.46 15.00
CA SER A 104 -4.34 -11.30 14.80
C SER A 104 -3.66 -12.65 14.62
N LYS A 105 -3.95 -13.64 15.48
CA LYS A 105 -3.41 -15.01 15.35
C LYS A 105 -3.78 -15.64 14.00
N LYS A 106 -5.05 -15.53 13.61
CA LYS A 106 -5.52 -16.05 12.32
C LYS A 106 -4.87 -15.33 11.14
N TRP A 107 -4.78 -14.01 11.20
CA TRP A 107 -4.17 -13.16 10.17
C TRP A 107 -2.70 -13.53 9.94
N VAL A 108 -1.92 -13.60 11.01
CA VAL A 108 -0.51 -14.00 10.95
C VAL A 108 -0.38 -15.41 10.39
N TYR A 109 -1.20 -16.36 10.88
CA TYR A 109 -1.21 -17.73 10.37
C TYR A 109 -1.48 -17.76 8.86
N ASP A 110 -2.57 -17.13 8.41
CA ASP A 110 -2.98 -17.16 7.01
C ASP A 110 -1.91 -16.54 6.10
N ILE A 111 -1.31 -15.41 6.48
CA ILE A 111 -0.22 -14.77 5.73
C ILE A 111 1.01 -15.67 5.65
N MET A 112 1.45 -16.20 6.80
CA MET A 112 2.66 -17.03 6.86
C MET A 112 2.49 -18.32 6.05
N HIS A 113 1.27 -18.84 5.90
CA HIS A 113 0.95 -19.99 5.04
C HIS A 113 0.89 -19.65 3.54
N HIS A 114 0.88 -18.38 3.17
CA HIS A 114 0.94 -17.93 1.78
C HIS A 114 2.33 -17.46 1.34
N THR A 115 3.36 -17.63 2.18
CA THR A 115 4.73 -17.17 1.90
C THR A 115 5.44 -17.91 0.76
N TYR A 116 5.14 -19.18 0.55
CA TYR A 116 5.74 -19.96 -0.52
C TYR A 116 5.27 -19.47 -1.90
N ILE A 117 6.20 -19.32 -2.83
CA ILE A 117 5.90 -19.05 -4.24
C ILE A 117 5.96 -20.36 -5.04
N HIS A 118 5.25 -20.41 -6.16
CA HIS A 118 5.30 -21.58 -7.05
C HIS A 118 6.71 -21.70 -7.67
N GLU A 119 7.25 -22.91 -7.82
CA GLU A 119 8.62 -23.14 -8.34
C GLU A 119 8.88 -22.52 -9.72
N ASN A 120 7.89 -22.55 -10.61
CA ASN A 120 7.98 -21.83 -11.89
C ASN A 120 8.22 -20.32 -11.73
N MET A 121 7.78 -19.68 -10.63
CA MET A 121 8.14 -18.29 -10.33
C MET A 121 9.60 -18.16 -9.88
N ALA A 122 10.10 -19.10 -9.07
CA ALA A 122 11.51 -19.10 -8.69
C ALA A 122 12.41 -19.21 -9.94
N ARG A 123 12.04 -20.08 -10.89
CA ARG A 123 12.71 -20.23 -12.19
C ARG A 123 12.56 -18.98 -13.07
N LEU A 124 11.43 -18.28 -13.02
CA LEU A 124 11.26 -17.00 -13.71
C LEU A 124 12.24 -15.95 -13.16
N ILE A 125 12.41 -15.88 -11.84
CA ILE A 125 13.38 -14.97 -11.21
C ILE A 125 14.81 -15.39 -11.58
N GLU A 126 15.11 -16.69 -11.62
CA GLU A 126 16.40 -17.22 -12.04
C GLU A 126 16.75 -16.90 -13.51
N ALA A 127 15.75 -16.77 -14.37
CA ALA A 127 15.95 -16.48 -15.79
C ALA A 127 16.42 -15.05 -16.09
N TYR A 128 16.38 -14.14 -15.12
CA TYR A 128 16.96 -12.81 -15.29
C TYR A 128 18.47 -12.86 -15.45
N ARG A 129 19.03 -11.82 -16.07
CA ARG A 129 20.47 -11.62 -16.07
C ARG A 129 20.92 -11.35 -14.63
N TYR A 130 22.04 -11.92 -14.22
CA TYR A 130 22.58 -11.84 -12.85
C TYR A 130 22.69 -10.40 -12.30
N ASP A 131 22.83 -9.38 -13.15
CA ASP A 131 22.90 -7.96 -12.81
C ASP A 131 21.62 -7.17 -13.19
N ALA A 132 20.47 -7.85 -13.28
CA ALA A 132 19.19 -7.16 -13.35
C ALA A 132 18.93 -6.38 -12.05
N HIS A 133 18.19 -5.27 -12.16
CA HIS A 133 17.84 -4.45 -11.00
C HIS A 133 16.77 -5.17 -10.17
N PRO A 134 16.93 -5.33 -8.84
CA PRO A 134 15.99 -6.10 -8.00
C PRO A 134 14.54 -5.66 -8.12
N VAL A 135 14.29 -4.35 -8.14
CA VAL A 135 12.93 -3.81 -8.28
C VAL A 135 12.29 -4.18 -9.63
N SER A 136 13.06 -4.18 -10.73
CA SER A 136 12.54 -4.57 -12.05
C SER A 136 12.17 -6.05 -12.09
N MET A 137 13.00 -6.91 -11.49
CA MET A 137 12.69 -8.33 -11.35
C MET A 137 11.45 -8.54 -10.49
N MET A 138 11.33 -7.81 -9.38
CA MET A 138 10.20 -7.87 -8.46
C MET A 138 8.89 -7.45 -9.14
N ILE A 139 8.87 -6.33 -9.88
CA ILE A 139 7.70 -5.86 -10.63
C ILE A 139 7.21 -6.95 -11.59
N SER A 140 8.11 -7.54 -12.37
CA SER A 140 7.72 -8.58 -13.31
C SER A 140 7.29 -9.88 -12.62
N ALA A 141 7.93 -10.27 -11.52
CA ALA A 141 7.52 -11.44 -10.75
C ALA A 141 6.13 -11.26 -10.15
N ILE A 142 5.82 -10.08 -9.60
CA ILE A 142 4.48 -9.73 -9.11
C ILE A 142 3.48 -9.74 -10.25
N ALA A 143 3.78 -9.13 -11.39
CA ALA A 143 2.89 -9.14 -12.56
C ALA A 143 2.58 -10.58 -13.02
N SER A 144 3.58 -11.47 -12.97
CA SER A 144 3.41 -12.89 -13.33
C SER A 144 2.47 -13.65 -12.39
N LEU A 145 2.27 -13.22 -11.13
CA LEU A 145 1.32 -13.86 -10.22
C LEU A 145 -0.09 -13.93 -10.81
N SER A 146 -0.47 -12.97 -11.64
CA SER A 146 -1.77 -12.97 -12.34
C SER A 146 -1.99 -14.21 -13.21
N THR A 147 -0.94 -14.88 -13.70
CA THR A 147 -1.06 -16.13 -14.48
C THR A 147 -1.19 -17.37 -13.60
N PHE A 148 -0.76 -17.29 -12.35
CA PHE A 148 -0.89 -18.37 -11.35
C PHE A 148 -2.20 -18.27 -10.55
N HIS A 149 -2.78 -17.09 -10.49
CA HIS A 149 -3.98 -16.77 -9.71
C HIS A 149 -5.07 -16.22 -10.62
N ASN A 150 -5.61 -17.08 -11.50
CA ASN A 150 -6.68 -16.68 -12.44
C ASN A 150 -7.93 -16.14 -11.76
N ASP A 151 -8.19 -16.56 -10.51
CA ASP A 151 -9.30 -16.07 -9.69
C ASP A 151 -9.16 -14.57 -9.36
N ALA A 152 -7.94 -14.02 -9.34
CA ALA A 152 -7.66 -12.63 -8.98
C ALA A 152 -8.30 -11.58 -9.91
N LYS A 153 -8.88 -11.98 -11.04
CA LYS A 153 -9.57 -11.09 -11.98
C LYS A 153 -10.96 -10.68 -11.51
N ASP A 154 -11.56 -11.45 -10.61
CA ASP A 154 -12.89 -11.17 -10.04
C ASP A 154 -12.77 -10.15 -8.89
N VAL A 155 -12.49 -8.89 -9.25
CA VAL A 155 -12.19 -7.81 -8.27
C VAL A 155 -13.42 -7.34 -7.50
N ASP A 156 -14.62 -7.59 -8.01
CA ASP A 156 -15.87 -7.21 -7.34
C ASP A 156 -16.21 -8.16 -6.19
N ASN A 157 -15.67 -9.38 -6.22
CA ASN A 157 -15.84 -10.39 -5.17
C ASN A 157 -14.90 -10.13 -3.98
N GLU A 158 -15.50 -9.88 -2.81
CA GLU A 158 -14.78 -9.57 -1.58
C GLU A 158 -13.87 -10.70 -1.10
N ASP A 159 -14.33 -11.96 -1.16
CA ASP A 159 -13.53 -13.12 -0.76
C ASP A 159 -12.29 -13.25 -1.66
N VAL A 160 -12.45 -12.97 -2.95
CA VAL A 160 -11.34 -12.98 -3.91
C VAL A 160 -10.34 -11.88 -3.56
N ARG A 161 -10.79 -10.65 -3.27
CA ARG A 161 -9.91 -9.55 -2.84
C ARG A 161 -9.15 -9.91 -1.56
N ASN A 162 -9.84 -10.41 -0.54
CA ASN A 162 -9.24 -10.83 0.72
C ASN A 162 -8.17 -11.93 0.53
N ARG A 163 -8.43 -12.92 -0.34
CA ARG A 163 -7.39 -13.91 -0.68
C ARG A 163 -6.19 -13.30 -1.37
N GLN A 164 -6.38 -12.31 -2.25
CA GLN A 164 -5.25 -11.67 -2.93
C GLN A 164 -4.41 -10.82 -1.96
N VAL A 165 -5.04 -10.17 -0.98
CA VAL A 165 -4.34 -9.47 0.10
C VAL A 165 -3.39 -10.41 0.83
N LEU A 166 -3.88 -11.57 1.29
CA LEU A 166 -3.07 -12.58 1.98
C LEU A 166 -1.91 -13.07 1.10
N ARG A 167 -2.17 -13.30 -0.20
CA ARG A 167 -1.16 -13.74 -1.15
C ARG A 167 -0.07 -12.70 -1.38
N ILE A 168 -0.43 -11.42 -1.53
CA ILE A 168 0.56 -10.35 -1.75
C ILE A 168 1.40 -10.15 -0.48
N LEU A 169 0.77 -10.02 0.68
CA LEU A 169 1.50 -9.87 1.95
C LEU A 169 2.40 -11.06 2.26
N GLY A 170 1.96 -12.29 1.94
CA GLY A 170 2.78 -13.49 2.12
C GLY A 170 3.94 -13.59 1.13
N LYS A 171 3.68 -13.39 -0.17
CA LYS A 171 4.64 -13.71 -1.24
C LYS A 171 5.65 -12.60 -1.50
N LEU A 172 5.30 -11.35 -1.22
CA LEU A 172 6.15 -10.20 -1.55
C LEU A 172 7.54 -10.28 -0.86
N PRO A 173 7.66 -10.61 0.44
CA PRO A 173 8.96 -10.82 1.08
C PRO A 173 9.78 -11.92 0.41
N THR A 174 9.15 -13.03 0.01
CA THR A 174 9.83 -14.14 -0.67
C THR A 174 10.37 -13.70 -2.03
N ILE A 175 9.57 -12.98 -2.83
CA ILE A 175 10.00 -12.43 -4.12
C ILE A 175 11.15 -11.43 -3.92
N ALA A 176 11.03 -10.53 -2.95
CA ALA A 176 12.08 -9.55 -2.63
C ALA A 176 13.39 -10.25 -2.21
N ALA A 177 13.32 -11.27 -1.37
CA ALA A 177 14.51 -12.01 -0.95
C ALA A 177 15.15 -12.78 -2.12
N PHE A 178 14.34 -13.41 -2.98
CA PHE A 178 14.84 -14.15 -4.14
C PHE A 178 15.51 -13.20 -5.15
N THR A 179 14.91 -12.05 -5.44
CA THR A 179 15.50 -11.05 -6.34
C THR A 179 16.79 -10.45 -5.79
N TYR A 180 16.88 -10.20 -4.48
CA TYR A 180 18.13 -9.81 -3.83
C TYR A 180 19.21 -10.89 -3.98
N ARG A 181 18.87 -12.15 -3.66
CA ARG A 181 19.81 -13.27 -3.72
C ARG A 181 20.28 -13.58 -5.14
N HIS A 182 19.38 -13.48 -6.11
CA HIS A 182 19.73 -13.55 -7.52
C HIS A 182 20.81 -12.52 -7.87
N ARG A 183 20.61 -11.27 -7.45
CA ARG A 183 21.56 -10.17 -7.72
C ARG A 183 22.94 -10.38 -7.10
N ILE A 184 23.02 -11.03 -5.94
CA ILE A 184 24.29 -11.30 -5.26
C ILE A 184 24.83 -12.72 -5.52
N GLY A 185 24.19 -13.49 -6.41
CA GLY A 185 24.63 -14.83 -6.81
C GLY A 185 24.52 -15.90 -5.71
N ARG A 186 23.58 -15.76 -4.76
CA ARG A 186 23.33 -16.75 -3.70
C ARG A 186 22.14 -17.67 -4.05
N PRO A 187 22.15 -18.95 -3.63
CA PRO A 187 20.98 -19.83 -3.72
C PRO A 187 19.77 -19.24 -3.00
N TYR A 188 18.54 -19.59 -3.36
CA TYR A 188 17.36 -19.07 -2.65
C TYR A 188 17.11 -19.81 -1.33
N ASN A 189 16.71 -19.06 -0.30
CA ASN A 189 16.21 -19.62 0.96
C ASN A 189 14.69 -19.58 0.93
N TYR A 190 14.04 -20.71 1.19
CA TYR A 190 12.59 -20.75 1.31
C TYR A 190 12.12 -20.19 2.65
N PRO A 191 10.86 -19.73 2.73
CA PRO A 191 10.28 -19.21 3.97
C PRO A 191 10.30 -20.24 5.11
N ASN A 192 10.56 -19.75 6.32
CA ASN A 192 10.42 -20.49 7.56
C ASN A 192 9.20 -19.95 8.34
N SER A 193 8.18 -20.79 8.52
CA SER A 193 6.92 -20.44 9.20
C SER A 193 7.06 -20.27 10.72
N ASP A 194 8.15 -20.75 11.32
CA ASP A 194 8.39 -20.66 12.76
C ASP A 194 8.95 -19.29 13.18
N LEU A 195 9.37 -18.48 12.21
CA LEU A 195 9.90 -17.13 12.42
C LEU A 195 8.79 -16.07 12.31
N SER A 196 8.95 -14.94 13.01
CA SER A 196 8.10 -13.78 12.78
C SER A 196 8.27 -13.23 11.36
N TYR A 197 7.31 -12.43 10.88
CA TYR A 197 7.27 -11.94 9.50
C TYR A 197 8.59 -11.32 9.02
N THR A 198 9.14 -10.36 9.77
CA THR A 198 10.41 -9.71 9.43
C THR A 198 11.63 -10.56 9.70
N ALA A 199 11.59 -11.44 10.72
CA ALA A 199 12.67 -12.39 10.97
C ALA A 199 12.77 -13.41 9.84
N ASN A 200 11.64 -13.90 9.32
CA ASN A 200 11.57 -14.77 8.15
C ASN A 200 12.18 -14.08 6.92
N PHE A 201 11.88 -12.80 6.70
CA PHE A 201 12.50 -12.04 5.61
C PHE A 201 14.03 -11.94 5.75
N LEU A 202 14.54 -11.55 6.92
CA LEU A 202 15.98 -11.49 7.19
C LEU A 202 16.66 -12.86 7.04
N TYR A 203 16.02 -13.92 7.52
CA TYR A 203 16.45 -15.30 7.31
C TYR A 203 16.58 -15.63 5.82
N MET A 204 15.57 -15.28 5.01
CA MET A 204 15.61 -15.53 3.58
C MET A 204 16.72 -14.77 2.86
N LEU A 205 17.14 -13.60 3.37
CA LEU A 205 18.25 -12.83 2.81
C LEU A 205 19.62 -13.48 3.12
N ASP A 206 19.86 -13.88 4.37
CA ASP A 206 21.23 -14.10 4.84
C ASP A 206 21.62 -15.53 5.25
N PHE A 207 20.68 -16.44 5.53
CA PHE A 207 21.03 -17.80 5.94
C PHE A 207 21.82 -18.56 4.85
N MET A 208 22.97 -19.14 5.19
CA MET A 208 23.87 -19.85 4.26
C MET A 208 24.06 -21.33 4.60
N GLY A 209 23.16 -21.93 5.40
CA GLY A 209 23.26 -23.34 5.81
C GLY A 209 24.02 -23.56 7.12
N GLN A 210 24.33 -22.51 7.89
CA GLN A 210 24.98 -22.67 9.19
C GLN A 210 24.01 -23.25 10.22
N THR A 211 24.44 -24.25 10.98
CA THR A 211 23.61 -24.91 12.00
C THR A 211 23.22 -24.01 13.17
N THR A 212 23.97 -22.94 13.41
CA THR A 212 23.76 -21.98 14.51
C THR A 212 23.26 -20.62 14.03
N TYR A 213 22.71 -20.53 12.81
CA TYR A 213 22.20 -19.26 12.32
C TYR A 213 20.93 -18.89 13.09
N GLU A 214 20.97 -17.72 13.73
CA GLU A 214 19.82 -17.12 14.38
C GLU A 214 19.67 -15.68 13.88
N VAL A 215 18.43 -15.28 13.59
CA VAL A 215 18.15 -13.91 13.19
C VAL A 215 18.30 -13.01 14.41
N ASN A 216 19.10 -11.95 14.28
CA ASN A 216 19.28 -11.00 15.37
C ASN A 216 17.93 -10.32 15.69
N PRO A 217 17.40 -10.45 16.92
CA PRO A 217 16.08 -9.93 17.28
C PRO A 217 16.00 -8.40 17.19
N VAL A 218 17.12 -7.70 17.41
CA VAL A 218 17.18 -6.23 17.26
C VAL A 218 17.01 -5.83 15.81
N LEU A 219 17.65 -6.53 14.87
CA LEU A 219 17.50 -6.26 13.45
C LEU A 219 16.09 -6.59 12.95
N ALA A 220 15.51 -7.70 13.43
CA ALA A 220 14.13 -8.06 13.09
C ALA A 220 13.13 -7.01 13.57
N LYS A 221 13.29 -6.48 14.79
CA LYS A 221 12.42 -5.41 15.30
C LYS A 221 12.67 -4.08 14.59
N ALA A 222 13.91 -3.71 14.29
CA ALA A 222 14.21 -2.51 13.53
C ALA A 222 13.56 -2.56 12.13
N LEU A 223 13.62 -3.71 11.45
CA LEU A 223 12.98 -3.90 10.17
C LEU A 223 11.44 -3.85 10.25
N ASP A 224 10.85 -4.42 11.31
CA ASP A 224 9.41 -4.35 11.58
C ASP A 224 8.94 -2.90 11.72
N VAL A 225 9.68 -2.09 12.48
CA VAL A 225 9.43 -0.64 12.59
C VAL A 225 9.59 0.05 11.23
N LEU A 226 10.63 -0.25 10.46
CA LEU A 226 10.80 0.32 9.12
C LEU A 226 9.63 -0.01 8.20
N PHE A 227 9.08 -1.23 8.25
CA PHE A 227 7.92 -1.61 7.46
C PHE A 227 6.66 -0.85 7.90
N ILE A 228 6.45 -0.62 9.20
CA ILE A 228 5.35 0.23 9.70
C ILE A 228 5.48 1.65 9.15
N LEU A 229 6.67 2.25 9.24
CA LEU A 229 6.93 3.62 8.79
C LEU A 229 6.78 3.83 7.28
N HIS A 230 6.80 2.74 6.49
CA HIS A 230 6.63 2.79 5.03
C HIS A 230 5.36 2.06 4.55
N ALA A 231 4.43 1.78 5.47
CA ALA A 231 3.23 1.01 5.14
C ALA A 231 2.27 1.78 4.22
N ASP A 232 2.13 3.10 4.42
CA ASP A 232 1.31 3.99 3.59
C ASP A 232 1.77 5.45 3.74
N HIS A 233 1.42 6.34 2.79
CA HIS A 233 1.81 7.75 2.83
C HIS A 233 0.83 8.68 2.08
N GLU A 234 -0.48 8.47 2.31
CA GLU A 234 -1.60 9.20 1.67
C GLU A 234 -1.79 8.97 0.16
#